data_AF-A0A2Z5G7U6-F1
#
_entry.id   AF-A0A2Z5G7U6-F1
#
_cell.length_a   1.000
_cell.length_b   1.000
_cell.length_c   1.000
_cell.angle_alpha   90.00
_cell.angle_beta   90.00
_cell.angle_gamma   90.00
#
_symmetry.space_group_name_H-M   'P 1'
#
loop_
_entity.id
_entity.type
_entity.pdbx_description
1 polymer ?
#
loop_
_entity_poly.entity_id
_entity_poly.type
_entity_poly.pdbx_seq_one_letter_code
_entity_poly.pdbx_strand_id
1 'polypeptide(L)'
;MSDYRVKAGEISEDQITALLESQTAKWPTSFFLGASVASMAASLILKAQNKDNLSLFVGQWAAPFLLLGIYNKMVKQHGSDALTRDQDA
;
A
#
# COMPACT_ATOMS: atom_id res chain seq x y z
N MET A 1 11.40 -24.33 30.42
CA MET A 1 10.01 -24.44 29.93
C MET A 1 9.43 -23.03 30.03
N SER A 2 9.64 -22.22 29.00
CA SER A 2 9.35 -20.78 29.06
C SER A 2 7.88 -20.53 28.76
N ASP A 3 7.20 -19.94 29.74
CA ASP A 3 5.79 -19.59 29.72
C ASP A 3 5.61 -18.34 28.83
N TYR A 4 5.16 -18.53 27.60
CA TYR A 4 4.75 -17.44 26.72
C TYR A 4 3.27 -17.18 26.94
N ARG A 5 2.95 -16.39 27.97
CA ARG A 5 1.58 -15.97 28.29
C ARG A 5 1.30 -14.62 27.63
N VAL A 6 0.86 -14.68 26.38
CA VAL A 6 0.26 -13.52 25.69
C VAL A 6 -0.97 -13.09 26.47
N LYS A 7 -1.02 -11.82 26.89
CA LYS A 7 -2.16 -11.25 27.62
C LYS A 7 -3.28 -10.93 26.63
N ALA A 8 -4.51 -11.33 26.99
CA ALA A 8 -5.70 -11.02 26.22
C ALA A 8 -5.97 -9.50 26.24
N GLY A 9 -5.73 -8.88 25.08
CA GLY A 9 -5.79 -7.45 24.80
C GLY A 9 -5.13 -7.10 23.45
N GLU A 10 -4.22 -7.95 22.97
CA GLU A 10 -3.42 -7.76 21.73
C GLU A 10 -3.96 -8.48 20.47
N ILE A 11 -5.18 -9.03 20.53
CA ILE A 11 -5.68 -9.97 19.48
C ILE A 11 -6.25 -9.25 18.25
N SER A 12 -6.54 -7.94 18.35
CA SER A 12 -7.19 -7.19 17.27
C SER A 12 -6.20 -6.53 16.29
N GLU A 13 -5.00 -6.18 16.73
CA GLU A 13 -4.02 -5.48 15.90
C GLU A 13 -3.22 -6.45 15.03
N ASP A 14 -2.87 -7.61 15.60
CA ASP A 14 -2.06 -8.64 14.93
C ASP A 14 -2.80 -9.31 13.76
N GLN A 15 -4.11 -9.59 13.92
CA GLN A 15 -4.90 -10.16 12.83
C GLN A 15 -5.20 -9.16 11.72
N ILE A 16 -5.49 -7.90 12.06
CA ILE A 16 -5.74 -6.86 11.05
C ILE A 16 -4.44 -6.55 10.30
N THR A 17 -3.31 -6.49 10.99
CA THR A 17 -1.99 -6.28 10.39
C THR A 17 -1.58 -7.45 9.51
N ALA A 18 -1.71 -8.71 9.98
CA ALA A 18 -1.38 -9.89 9.20
C ALA A 18 -2.31 -10.09 7.98
N LEU A 19 -3.60 -9.79 8.11
CA LEU A 19 -4.53 -9.81 6.98
C LEU A 19 -4.19 -8.71 5.97
N LEU A 20 -3.88 -7.49 6.44
CA LEU A 20 -3.49 -6.38 5.58
C LEU A 20 -2.16 -6.64 4.87
N GLU A 21 -1.19 -7.26 5.53
CA GLU A 21 0.06 -7.72 4.91
C GLU A 21 -0.21 -8.76 3.82
N SER A 22 -1.05 -9.77 4.10
CA SER A 22 -1.37 -10.83 3.15
C SER A 22 -2.13 -10.32 1.91
N GLN A 23 -2.97 -9.30 2.09
CA GLN A 23 -3.81 -8.74 1.04
C GLN A 23 -3.08 -7.64 0.25
N THR A 24 -2.29 -6.80 0.91
CA THR A 24 -1.49 -5.73 0.27
C THR A 24 -0.32 -6.33 -0.51
N ALA A 25 0.30 -7.40 -0.03
CA ALA A 25 1.38 -8.11 -0.73
C ALA A 25 0.94 -8.68 -2.09
N LYS A 26 -0.36 -8.90 -2.32
CA LYS A 26 -0.87 -9.42 -3.60
C LYS A 26 -1.13 -8.35 -4.66
N TRP A 27 -1.29 -7.08 -4.28
CA TRP A 27 -1.51 -6.05 -5.28
C TRP A 27 -0.20 -5.75 -6.02
N PRO A 28 -0.17 -5.82 -7.36
CA PRO A 28 1.01 -5.43 -8.11
C PRO A 28 1.24 -3.93 -7.91
N THR A 29 2.48 -3.52 -7.61
CA THR A 29 2.86 -2.10 -7.49
C THR A 29 2.42 -1.26 -8.70
N SER A 30 2.41 -1.88 -9.89
CA SER A 30 1.95 -1.29 -11.14
C SER A 30 0.47 -0.86 -11.11
N PHE A 31 -0.37 -1.48 -10.28
CA PHE A 31 -1.77 -1.08 -10.11
C PHE A 31 -1.87 0.30 -9.46
N PHE A 32 -1.11 0.54 -8.38
CA PHE A 32 -1.08 1.82 -7.69
C PHE A 32 -0.49 2.93 -8.56
N LEU A 33 0.54 2.61 -9.36
CA LEU A 33 1.08 3.53 -10.35
C LEU A 33 0.02 3.88 -11.42
N GLY A 34 -0.67 2.88 -11.95
CA GLY A 34 -1.77 3.07 -12.91
C GLY A 34 -2.91 3.91 -12.33
N ALA A 35 -3.31 3.66 -11.08
CA ALA A 35 -4.34 4.42 -10.37
C ALA A 35 -3.93 5.90 -10.17
N SER A 36 -2.66 6.15 -9.87
CA SER A 36 -2.14 7.52 -9.77
C SER A 36 -2.23 8.25 -11.11
N VAL A 37 -1.74 7.64 -12.20
CA VAL A 37 -1.83 8.25 -13.54
C VAL A 37 -3.28 8.43 -13.98
N ALA A 38 -4.16 7.47 -13.70
CA ALA A 38 -5.59 7.57 -14.00
C ALA A 38 -6.24 8.72 -13.23
N SER A 39 -5.89 8.91 -11.96
CA SER A 39 -6.35 10.04 -11.14
C SER A 39 -5.90 11.38 -11.73
N MET A 40 -4.64 11.49 -12.16
CA MET A 40 -4.11 12.70 -12.81
C MET A 40 -4.86 12.99 -14.13
N ALA A 41 -5.05 11.97 -14.97
CA ALA A 41 -5.76 12.10 -16.24
C ALA A 41 -7.24 12.48 -16.04
N ALA A 42 -7.93 11.83 -15.10
CA ALA A 42 -9.32 12.14 -14.77
C ALA A 42 -9.47 13.57 -14.22
N SER A 43 -8.54 14.01 -13.36
CA SER A 43 -8.48 15.38 -12.86
C SER A 43 -8.36 16.39 -14.00
N LEU A 44 -7.45 16.13 -14.96
CA LEU A 44 -7.25 16.99 -16.12
C LEU A 44 -8.51 17.08 -17.01
N ILE A 45 -9.18 15.95 -17.25
CA ILE A 45 -10.44 15.91 -18.01
C ILE A 45 -11.53 16.71 -17.28
N LEU A 46 -11.66 16.56 -15.97
CA LEU A 46 -12.62 17.32 -15.17
C LEU A 46 -12.31 18.82 -15.17
N LYS A 47 -11.04 19.19 -15.14
CA LYS A 47 -10.60 20.59 -15.24
C LYS A 47 -10.97 21.18 -16.59
N ALA A 48 -10.77 20.44 -17.68
CA ALA A 48 -11.17 20.85 -19.03
C ALA A 48 -12.70 21.04 -19.16
N GLN A 49 -13.50 20.34 -18.34
CA GLN A 49 -14.96 20.51 -18.26
C GLN A 49 -15.41 21.63 -17.31
N ASN A 50 -14.50 22.48 -16.81
CA ASN A 50 -14.78 23.50 -15.78
C ASN A 50 -15.35 22.93 -14.45
N LYS A 51 -15.13 21.64 -14.16
CA LYS A 51 -15.56 21.01 -12.90
C LYS A 51 -14.45 21.10 -11.86
N ASP A 52 -14.07 22.32 -11.49
CA ASP A 52 -12.87 22.64 -10.71
C ASP A 52 -12.77 21.90 -9.37
N ASN A 53 -13.84 21.88 -8.58
CA ASN A 53 -13.85 21.20 -7.28
C ASN A 53 -13.63 19.69 -7.41
N LEU A 54 -14.25 19.06 -8.42
CA LEU A 54 -14.07 17.63 -8.68
C LEU A 54 -12.69 17.33 -9.26
N SER A 55 -12.18 18.20 -10.13
CA SER A 55 -10.81 18.13 -10.64
C SER A 55 -9.80 18.11 -9.48
N LEU A 56 -9.93 19.05 -8.54
CA LEU A 56 -9.03 19.13 -7.38
C LEU A 56 -9.18 17.91 -6.47
N PHE A 57 -10.41 17.52 -6.15
CA PHE A 57 -10.67 16.34 -5.31
C PHE A 57 -10.06 15.07 -5.91
N VAL A 58 -10.28 14.81 -7.21
CA VAL A 58 -9.75 13.62 -7.88
C VAL A 58 -8.22 13.67 -8.00
N GLY A 59 -7.65 14.85 -8.30
CA GLY A 59 -6.21 15.03 -8.45
C GLY A 59 -5.43 14.83 -7.14
N GLN A 60 -6.04 15.13 -6.00
CA GLN A 60 -5.45 14.91 -4.68
C GLN A 60 -5.17 13.43 -4.37
N TRP A 61 -5.84 12.48 -5.05
CA TRP A 61 -5.63 11.04 -4.85
C TRP A 61 -4.39 10.48 -5.56
N ALA A 62 -3.76 11.24 -6.46
CA ALA A 62 -2.58 10.78 -7.20
C ALA A 62 -1.38 10.48 -6.27
N ALA A 63 -1.09 11.37 -5.32
CA ALA A 63 0.00 11.19 -4.35
C ALA A 63 -0.29 10.06 -3.34
N PRO A 64 -1.49 9.95 -2.74
CA PRO A 64 -1.90 8.79 -1.94
C PRO A 64 -1.68 7.44 -2.64
N PHE A 65 -2.08 7.31 -3.92
CA PHE A 65 -1.86 6.07 -4.66
C PHE A 65 -0.37 5.77 -4.85
N LEU A 66 0.46 6.76 -5.16
CA LEU A 66 1.92 6.56 -5.25
C LEU A 66 2.52 6.14 -3.91
N LEU A 67 2.11 6.74 -2.80
CA LEU A 67 2.58 6.37 -1.46
C LEU A 67 2.25 4.92 -1.13
N LEU A 68 1.04 4.46 -1.46
CA LEU A 68 0.64 3.05 -1.30
C LEU A 68 1.50 2.11 -2.17
N GLY A 69 1.78 2.51 -3.41
CA GLY A 69 2.66 1.76 -4.31
C GLY A 69 4.09 1.64 -3.78
N ILE A 70 4.65 2.74 -3.27
CA ILE A 70 5.99 2.78 -2.67
C ILE A 70 6.04 1.94 -1.40
N TYR A 71 5.04 2.03 -0.53
CA TYR A 71 4.92 1.20 0.68
C TYR A 71 4.96 -0.30 0.35
N ASN A 72 4.13 -0.75 -0.59
CA ASN A 72 4.09 -2.16 -1.00
C ASN A 72 5.43 -2.63 -1.61
N LYS A 73 6.09 -1.77 -2.41
CA LYS A 73 7.42 -2.09 -2.94
C LYS A 73 8.47 -2.22 -1.82
N MET A 74 8.46 -1.33 -0.83
CA MET A 74 9.39 -1.39 0.31
C MET A 74 9.20 -2.66 1.12
N VAL A 75 7.96 -3.04 1.45
CA VAL A 75 7.66 -4.27 2.20
C VAL A 75 8.19 -5.51 1.47
N LYS A 76 7.98 -5.60 0.16
CA LYS A 76 8.48 -6.73 -0.65
C LYS A 76 10.01 -6.78 -0.74
N GLN A 77 10.67 -5.63 -0.78
CA GLN A 77 12.14 -5.56 -0.79
C GLN A 77 12.73 -6.02 0.56
N HIS A 78 12.19 -5.54 1.69
CA HIS A 78 12.70 -5.92 3.01
C HIS A 78 12.43 -7.40 3.36
N GLY A 79 11.39 -8.02 2.78
CA GLY A 79 11.16 -9.47 2.90
C GLY A 79 12.08 -10.34 2.02
N SER A 80 12.48 -9.86 0.84
CA SER A 80 13.33 -10.64 -0.09
C SER A 80 14.81 -10.64 0.32
N ASP A 81 15.29 -9.54 0.91
CA ASP A 81 16.66 -9.46 1.44
C ASP A 81 16.89 -10.39 2.65
N ALA A 82 15.82 -10.68 3.41
CA ALA A 82 15.89 -11.63 4.53
C ALA A 82 16.04 -13.09 4.07
N LEU A 83 15.37 -13.48 2.98
CA LEU A 83 15.46 -14.83 2.42
C LEU A 83 16.80 -15.10 1.72
N THR A 84 17.38 -14.08 1.07
CA THR A 84 18.66 -14.22 0.36
C THR A 84 19.81 -14.48 1.34
N ARG A 85 19.72 -13.98 2.58
CA ARG A 85 20.75 -14.13 3.62
C ARG A 85 20.76 -15.50 4.32
N ASP A 86 19.68 -16.28 4.19
CA ASP A 86 19.55 -17.62 4.79
C ASP A 86 20.02 -18.74 3.83
N GLN A 87 20.06 -18.48 2.52
CA GLN A 87 20.60 -19.43 1.52
C GLN A 87 22.13 -19.40 1.39
N ASP A 88 22.78 -18.34 1.89
CA ASP A 88 24.24 -18.15 1.85
C ASP A 88 24.94 -18.48 3.20
N ALA A 89 24.20 -19.01 4.19
CA ALA A 89 24.69 -19.41 5.52
C ALA A 89 24.61 -20.92 5.73
#